data_AF-A0A2D7XHC7-F1
#
_entry.id   AF-A0A2D7XHC7-F1
#
_cell.length_a   1.000
_cell.length_b   1.000
_cell.length_c   1.000
_cell.angle_alpha   90.00
_cell.angle_beta   90.00
_cell.angle_gamma   90.00
#
_symmetry.space_group_name_H-M   'P 1'
#
loop_
_entity.id
_entity.type
_entity.pdbx_description
1 polymer ?
#
loop_
_entity_poly.entity_id
_entity_poly.type
_entity_poly.pdbx_seq_one_letter_code
_entity_poly.pdbx_strand_id
1 'polypeptide(L)'
;MSQFDTTKMDVFAGLDVGYKDPTAMCVIAYDWDEDKYYLLDEYFDAEKTTEQHAAQIQRLIDRWDIDFIYIDSAAQQTRFDFAQNYDITTINAKKSVLDGIGHVSSLVDNDKLYVDQQAKETLICLEAYQWDPNPNLMKERPKHDRASHMADALRYALYSFETASISF
;
A
#
# COMPACT_ATOMS: atom_id res chain seq x y z
N MET A 1 11.58 9.62 -9.49
CA MET A 1 12.72 8.90 -10.06
C MET A 1 12.36 8.28 -11.41
N SER A 2 12.56 8.95 -12.55
CA SER A 2 12.17 8.39 -13.86
C SER A 2 13.11 7.30 -14.41
N GLN A 3 14.12 6.88 -13.64
CA GLN A 3 15.12 5.86 -14.00
C GLN A 3 15.59 5.07 -12.76
N PHE A 4 14.69 4.78 -11.81
CA PHE A 4 15.05 3.86 -10.72
C PHE A 4 15.10 2.43 -11.28
N ASP A 5 16.25 1.78 -11.17
CA ASP A 5 16.45 0.42 -11.69
C ASP A 5 15.95 -0.60 -10.67
N THR A 6 14.85 -1.27 -11.00
CA THR A 6 14.22 -2.31 -10.17
C THR A 6 14.54 -3.72 -10.64
N THR A 7 15.45 -3.91 -11.62
CA THR A 7 15.66 -5.21 -12.31
C THR A 7 16.03 -6.38 -11.38
N LYS A 8 16.57 -6.09 -10.19
CA LYS A 8 16.95 -7.10 -9.18
C LYS A 8 16.09 -7.06 -7.91
N MET A 9 14.99 -6.32 -7.95
CA MET A 9 14.09 -6.09 -6.83
C MET A 9 12.77 -6.79 -7.10
N ASP A 10 12.09 -7.21 -6.04
CA ASP A 10 10.68 -7.57 -6.16
C ASP A 10 9.85 -6.29 -6.08
N VAL A 11 8.94 -6.10 -7.03
CA VAL A 11 8.07 -4.92 -7.06
C VAL A 11 6.65 -5.33 -6.72
N PHE A 12 6.12 -4.79 -5.64
CA PHE A 12 4.79 -5.10 -5.16
C PHE A 12 4.03 -3.84 -4.76
N ALA A 13 2.72 -3.98 -4.56
CA ALA A 13 1.89 -2.88 -4.14
C ALA A 13 0.88 -3.26 -3.08
N GLY A 14 0.47 -2.28 -2.30
CA GLY A 14 -0.68 -2.37 -1.40
C GLY A 14 -1.80 -1.50 -1.93
N LEU A 15 -3.04 -1.98 -1.83
CA LEU A 15 -4.23 -1.32 -2.36
C LEU A 15 -5.35 -1.29 -1.31
N ASP A 16 -5.62 -0.10 -0.78
CA ASP A 16 -6.78 0.19 0.06
C ASP A 16 -7.91 0.74 -0.83
N VAL A 17 -9.05 0.07 -0.88
CA VAL A 17 -10.15 0.43 -1.79
C VAL A 17 -11.20 1.25 -1.05
N GLY A 18 -11.52 2.41 -1.59
CA GLY A 18 -12.56 3.30 -1.09
C GLY A 18 -13.56 3.71 -2.19
N TYR A 19 -14.65 4.36 -1.77
CA TYR A 19 -15.56 5.03 -2.71
C TYR A 19 -15.79 6.49 -2.31
N LYS A 20 -16.37 6.71 -1.12
CA LYS A 20 -16.42 8.05 -0.51
C LYS A 20 -15.05 8.42 0.07
N ASP A 21 -14.48 7.45 0.78
CA ASP A 21 -13.06 7.46 1.11
C ASP A 21 -12.24 7.17 -0.16
N PRO A 22 -11.02 7.68 -0.27
CA PRO A 22 -10.18 7.48 -1.44
C PRO A 22 -9.72 6.03 -1.57
N THR A 23 -9.58 5.57 -2.81
CA THR A 23 -8.76 4.40 -3.13
C THR A 23 -7.30 4.84 -3.12
N ALA A 24 -6.47 4.13 -2.35
CA ALA A 24 -5.06 4.41 -2.15
C ALA A 24 -4.20 3.22 -2.58
N MET A 25 -3.11 3.48 -3.31
CA MET A 25 -2.15 2.48 -3.73
C MET A 25 -0.72 2.98 -3.47
N CYS A 26 0.12 2.12 -2.90
CA CYS A 26 1.56 2.34 -2.74
C CYS A 26 2.31 1.30 -3.58
N VAL A 27 3.20 1.72 -4.48
CA VAL A 27 4.10 0.84 -5.23
C VAL A 27 5.47 0.82 -4.56
N ILE A 28 5.97 -0.36 -4.24
CA ILE A 28 7.18 -0.57 -3.44
C ILE A 28 8.09 -1.56 -4.16
N ALA A 29 9.38 -1.25 -4.24
CA ALA A 29 10.41 -2.22 -4.57
C ALA A 29 11.18 -2.63 -3.32
N TYR A 30 11.50 -3.92 -3.21
CA TYR A 30 12.37 -4.44 -2.16
C TYR A 30 13.70 -4.92 -2.75
N ASP A 31 14.78 -4.36 -2.22
CA ASP A 31 16.15 -4.72 -2.56
C ASP A 31 16.67 -5.79 -1.61
N TRP A 32 16.86 -7.00 -2.14
CA TRP A 32 17.37 -8.16 -1.40
C TRP A 32 18.84 -8.04 -0.98
N ASP A 33 19.65 -7.29 -1.74
CA ASP A 33 21.07 -7.12 -1.46
C ASP A 33 21.27 -6.09 -0.32
N GLU A 34 20.45 -5.03 -0.30
CA GLU A 34 20.54 -3.96 0.68
C GLU A 34 19.57 -4.07 1.86
N ASP A 35 18.59 -4.98 1.81
CA ASP A 35 17.53 -5.13 2.81
C ASP A 35 16.79 -3.80 3.04
N LYS A 36 16.33 -3.21 1.93
CA LYS A 36 15.67 -1.89 1.88
C LYS A 36 14.43 -1.89 1.02
N TYR A 37 13.47 -1.08 1.44
CA TYR A 37 12.23 -0.82 0.74
C TYR A 37 12.26 0.58 0.12
N TYR A 38 11.85 0.67 -1.13
CA TYR A 38 11.76 1.90 -1.90
C TYR A 38 10.33 2.11 -2.37
N LEU A 39 9.64 3.12 -1.84
CA LEU A 39 8.32 3.52 -2.34
C LEU A 39 8.50 4.37 -3.60
N LEU A 40 8.10 3.81 -4.73
CA LEU A 40 8.41 4.29 -6.07
C LEU A 40 7.37 5.27 -6.62
N ASP A 41 6.10 4.98 -6.37
CA ASP A 41 4.95 5.69 -6.93
C ASP A 41 3.70 5.42 -6.09
N GLU A 42 2.68 6.23 -6.29
CA GLU A 42 1.43 6.12 -5.55
C GLU A 42 0.22 6.49 -6.42
N TYR A 43 -0.95 6.06 -5.98
CA TYR A 43 -2.22 6.52 -6.52
C TYR A 43 -3.19 6.80 -5.38
N PHE A 44 -3.92 7.92 -5.47
CA PHE A 44 -4.84 8.36 -4.44
C PHE A 44 -5.98 9.17 -5.03
N ASP A 45 -7.19 8.61 -5.08
CA ASP A 45 -8.35 9.31 -5.65
C ASP A 45 -9.66 8.75 -5.10
N ALA A 46 -10.69 9.59 -5.02
CA ALA A 46 -12.01 9.25 -4.49
C ALA A 46 -13.09 9.44 -5.56
N GLU A 47 -14.27 8.85 -5.31
CA GLU A 47 -15.47 9.02 -6.15
C GLU A 47 -15.26 8.64 -7.64
N LYS A 48 -14.36 7.68 -7.91
CA LYS A 48 -14.16 7.12 -9.25
C LYS A 48 -14.90 5.80 -9.43
N THR A 49 -15.10 5.43 -10.69
CA THR A 49 -15.62 4.11 -11.04
C THR A 49 -14.51 3.05 -10.94
N THR A 50 -14.89 1.79 -10.80
CA THR A 50 -13.95 0.65 -10.85
C THR A 50 -13.09 0.68 -12.12
N GLU A 51 -13.68 1.04 -13.26
CA GLU A 51 -12.97 1.18 -14.54
C GLU A 51 -11.88 2.26 -14.48
N GLN A 52 -12.18 3.41 -13.89
CA GLN A 52 -11.23 4.51 -13.76
C GLN A 52 -10.07 4.13 -12.82
N HIS A 53 -10.37 3.46 -11.71
CA HIS A 53 -9.34 2.91 -10.83
C HIS A 53 -8.48 1.86 -11.54
N ALA A 54 -9.11 0.92 -12.25
CA ALA A 54 -8.41 -0.12 -13.00
C ALA A 54 -7.45 0.45 -14.04
N ALA A 55 -7.85 1.50 -14.77
CA ALA A 55 -6.97 2.16 -15.73
C ALA A 55 -5.73 2.79 -15.08
N GLN A 56 -5.86 3.38 -13.89
CA GLN A 56 -4.71 3.94 -13.17
C GLN A 56 -3.82 2.87 -12.55
N ILE A 57 -4.42 1.80 -12.02
CA ILE A 57 -3.69 0.65 -11.48
C ILE A 57 -2.91 -0.04 -12.61
N GLN A 58 -3.53 -0.27 -13.77
CA GLN A 58 -2.86 -0.86 -14.94
C GLN A 58 -1.67 0.00 -15.39
N ARG A 59 -1.83 1.33 -15.42
CA ARG A 59 -0.72 2.25 -15.73
C ARG A 59 0.47 2.07 -14.78
N LEU A 60 0.21 1.81 -13.50
CA LEU A 60 1.26 1.57 -12.51
C LEU A 60 1.88 0.18 -12.66
N ILE A 61 1.06 -0.86 -12.93
CA ILE A 61 1.53 -2.21 -13.26
C ILE A 61 2.49 -2.15 -14.45
N ASP A 62 2.07 -1.55 -15.57
CA ASP A 62 2.88 -1.48 -16.79
C ASP A 62 4.16 -0.67 -16.60
N ARG A 63 4.11 0.36 -15.75
CA ARG A 63 5.25 1.26 -15.51
C ARG A 63 6.35 0.59 -14.68
N TRP A 64 5.96 -0.18 -13.68
CA TRP A 64 6.87 -0.69 -12.66
C TRP A 64 7.05 -2.22 -12.70
N ASP A 65 6.34 -2.90 -13.60
CA ASP A 65 6.32 -4.36 -13.72
C ASP A 65 5.97 -5.03 -12.38
N ILE A 66 4.82 -4.63 -11.82
CA ILE A 66 4.40 -5.04 -10.47
C ILE A 66 4.09 -6.54 -10.43
N ASP A 67 4.80 -7.29 -9.58
CA ASP A 67 4.66 -8.73 -9.36
C ASP A 67 3.38 -9.07 -8.58
N PHE A 68 3.11 -8.33 -7.50
CA PHE A 68 2.03 -8.64 -6.56
C PHE A 68 1.29 -7.40 -6.10
N ILE A 69 -0.04 -7.47 -6.03
CA ILE A 69 -0.88 -6.42 -5.44
C ILE A 69 -1.66 -6.99 -4.26
N TYR A 70 -1.37 -6.49 -3.06
CA TYR A 70 -2.05 -6.84 -1.82
C TYR A 70 -3.24 -5.91 -1.59
N ILE A 71 -4.45 -6.43 -1.77
CA ILE A 71 -5.70 -5.66 -1.65
C ILE A 71 -6.35 -5.88 -0.29
N ASP A 72 -7.10 -4.89 0.20
CA ASP A 72 -7.98 -5.06 1.36
C ASP A 72 -8.85 -6.33 1.19
N SER A 73 -8.72 -7.27 2.12
CA SER A 73 -9.49 -8.51 2.14
C SER A 73 -11.01 -8.31 2.30
N ALA A 74 -11.48 -7.11 2.68
CA ALA A 74 -12.89 -6.75 2.68
C ALA A 74 -13.42 -6.39 1.27
N ALA A 75 -12.55 -6.01 0.33
CA ALA A 75 -12.91 -5.52 -1.01
C ALA A 75 -13.15 -6.66 -2.03
N GLN A 76 -13.83 -7.75 -1.62
CA GLN A 76 -13.98 -8.97 -2.44
C GLN A 76 -14.71 -8.73 -3.77
N GLN A 77 -15.71 -7.84 -3.79
CA GLN A 77 -16.42 -7.49 -5.03
C GLN A 77 -15.50 -6.76 -6.01
N THR A 78 -14.80 -5.71 -5.56
CA THR A 78 -13.85 -4.96 -6.40
C THR A 78 -12.73 -5.86 -6.91
N ARG A 79 -12.21 -6.74 -6.06
CA ARG A 79 -11.22 -7.76 -6.44
C ARG A 79 -11.72 -8.67 -7.57
N PHE A 80 -12.96 -9.14 -7.47
CA PHE A 80 -13.57 -9.96 -8.50
C PHE A 80 -13.71 -9.17 -9.81
N ASP A 81 -14.18 -7.93 -9.75
CA ASP A 81 -14.34 -7.07 -10.93
C ASP A 81 -12.99 -6.77 -11.61
N PHE A 82 -11.94 -6.49 -10.83
CA PHE A 82 -10.56 -6.33 -11.32
C PHE A 82 -10.07 -7.57 -12.08
N ALA A 83 -10.23 -8.76 -11.52
CA ALA A 83 -9.78 -9.98 -12.17
C ALA A 83 -10.62 -10.32 -13.42
N GLN A 84 -11.94 -10.17 -13.37
CA GLN A 84 -12.82 -10.61 -14.47
C GLN A 84 -12.89 -9.62 -15.63
N ASN A 85 -12.88 -8.32 -15.35
CA ASN A 85 -13.16 -7.30 -16.36
C ASN A 85 -11.90 -6.57 -16.84
N TYR A 86 -10.81 -6.61 -16.04
CA TYR A 86 -9.63 -5.78 -16.28
C TYR A 86 -8.30 -6.56 -16.24
N ASP A 87 -8.34 -7.88 -16.03
CA ASP A 87 -7.16 -8.76 -15.92
C ASP A 87 -6.15 -8.34 -14.83
N ILE A 88 -6.65 -7.64 -13.79
CA ILE A 88 -5.84 -7.21 -12.65
C ILE A 88 -5.99 -8.23 -11.54
N THR A 89 -4.93 -9.00 -11.29
CA THR A 89 -4.91 -10.01 -10.22
C THR A 89 -4.41 -9.41 -8.90
N THR A 90 -5.00 -9.85 -7.79
CA THR A 90 -4.67 -9.35 -6.45
C THR A 90 -4.72 -10.45 -5.40
N ILE A 91 -3.96 -10.27 -4.32
CA ILE A 91 -3.83 -11.17 -3.17
C ILE A 91 -4.45 -10.46 -1.95
N ASN A 92 -5.17 -11.20 -1.11
CA ASN A 92 -5.71 -10.62 0.13
C ASN A 92 -4.56 -10.22 1.08
N ALA A 93 -4.58 -8.96 1.51
CA ALA A 93 -3.61 -8.43 2.48
C ALA A 93 -3.79 -9.04 3.88
N LYS A 94 -2.69 -9.09 4.65
CA LYS A 94 -2.72 -9.38 6.08
C LYS A 94 -3.15 -8.12 6.86
N LYS A 95 -4.30 -8.19 7.53
CA LYS A 95 -4.93 -7.03 8.18
C LYS A 95 -4.63 -6.89 9.69
N SER A 96 -3.54 -7.47 10.20
CA SER A 96 -3.18 -7.20 11.60
C SER A 96 -2.75 -5.75 11.75
N VAL A 97 -3.56 -4.95 12.47
CA VAL A 97 -3.35 -3.50 12.56
C VAL A 97 -2.11 -3.19 13.40
N LEU A 98 -2.03 -3.71 14.63
CA LEU A 98 -0.91 -3.41 15.53
C LEU A 98 0.41 -3.98 15.01
N ASP A 99 0.40 -5.24 14.54
CA ASP A 99 1.62 -5.86 14.02
C ASP A 99 2.09 -5.17 12.74
N GLY A 100 1.15 -4.80 11.86
CA GLY A 100 1.46 -4.07 10.64
C GLY A 100 2.00 -2.67 10.90
N ILE A 101 1.40 -1.92 11.84
CA ILE A 101 1.92 -0.61 12.25
C ILE A 101 3.32 -0.76 12.86
N GLY A 102 3.52 -1.76 13.73
CA GLY A 102 4.82 -2.03 14.35
C GLY A 102 5.89 -2.37 13.31
N HIS A 103 5.55 -3.12 12.27
CA HIS A 103 6.46 -3.42 11.17
C HIS A 103 6.81 -2.19 10.34
N VAL A 104 5.84 -1.37 9.95
CA VAL A 104 6.13 -0.13 9.21
C VAL A 104 6.98 0.83 10.05
N SER A 105 6.66 0.99 11.35
CA SER A 105 7.46 1.80 12.28
C SER A 105 8.89 1.31 12.35
N SER A 106 9.12 -0.01 12.49
CA SER A 106 10.48 -0.55 12.59
C SER A 106 11.28 -0.32 11.31
N LEU A 107 10.67 -0.37 10.13
CA LEU A 107 11.36 -0.06 8.88
C LEU A 107 11.79 1.41 8.82
N VAL A 108 10.92 2.33 9.26
CA VAL A 108 11.24 3.76 9.32
C VAL A 108 12.35 4.04 10.35
N ASP A 109 12.21 3.51 11.56
CA ASP A 109 13.14 3.73 12.68
C ASP A 109 14.55 3.17 12.43
N ASN A 110 14.69 2.22 11.49
CA ASN A 110 15.95 1.58 11.13
C ASN A 110 16.47 1.97 9.73
N ASP A 111 16.01 3.10 9.18
CA ASP A 111 16.46 3.62 7.87
C ASP A 111 16.29 2.62 6.70
N LYS A 112 15.26 1.78 6.77
CA LYS A 112 14.94 0.75 5.75
C LYS A 112 13.88 1.18 4.75
N LEU A 113 13.08 2.21 5.02
CA LEU A 113 12.05 2.70 4.10
C LEU A 113 12.47 4.03 3.47
N TYR A 114 12.63 4.04 2.15
CA TYR A 114 12.95 5.22 1.35
C TYR A 114 11.74 5.58 0.50
N VAL A 115 11.35 6.86 0.49
CA VAL A 115 10.15 7.33 -0.19
C VAL A 115 10.52 8.30 -1.31
N ASP A 116 10.05 8.06 -2.53
CA ASP A 116 10.21 9.03 -3.63
C ASP A 116 9.54 10.36 -3.22
N GLN A 117 10.25 11.46 -3.40
CA GLN A 117 9.77 12.79 -3.01
C GLN A 117 8.47 13.21 -3.74
N GLN A 118 8.12 12.57 -4.85
CA GLN A 118 6.88 12.82 -5.58
C GLN A 118 5.68 12.07 -4.99
N ALA A 119 5.89 11.09 -4.10
CA ALA A 119 4.83 10.39 -3.38
C ALA A 119 4.30 11.24 -2.22
N LYS A 120 3.61 12.33 -2.58
CA LYS A 120 3.16 13.37 -1.63
C LYS A 120 2.19 12.83 -0.59
N GLU A 121 1.29 11.94 -0.97
CA GLU A 121 0.29 11.39 -0.06
C GLU A 121 0.91 10.43 0.95
N THR A 122 1.88 9.63 0.51
CA THR A 122 2.69 8.78 1.39
C THR A 122 3.47 9.62 2.40
N LEU A 123 4.15 10.69 1.94
CA LEU A 123 4.88 11.59 2.83
C LEU A 123 3.96 12.24 3.87
N ILE A 124 2.80 12.77 3.43
CA ILE A 124 1.78 13.34 4.32
C ILE A 124 1.30 12.29 5.33
N CYS A 125 1.07 11.06 4.89
CA CYS A 125 0.68 9.96 5.76
C CYS A 125 1.73 9.70 6.83
N LEU A 126 2.99 9.53 6.46
CA LEU A 126 4.08 9.28 7.42
C LEU A 126 4.25 10.41 8.44
N GLU A 127 3.93 11.65 8.06
CA GLU A 127 3.99 12.81 8.96
C GLU A 127 2.74 12.97 9.86
N ALA A 128 1.54 12.67 9.35
CA ALA A 128 0.27 13.04 9.99
C ALA A 128 -0.51 11.86 10.60
N TYR A 129 -0.06 10.61 10.37
CA TYR A 129 -0.71 9.43 10.93
C TYR A 129 -0.68 9.43 12.46
N GLN A 130 -1.83 9.19 13.08
CA GLN A 130 -1.98 9.32 14.53
C GLN A 130 -3.05 8.37 15.08
N TRP A 131 -2.94 8.07 16.37
CA TRP A 131 -3.97 7.35 17.12
C TRP A 131 -5.23 8.20 17.31
N ASP A 132 -6.39 7.56 17.31
CA ASP A 132 -7.67 8.21 17.63
C ASP A 132 -7.65 8.65 19.10
N PRO A 133 -7.72 9.97 19.41
CA PRO A 133 -7.54 10.47 20.77
C PRO A 133 -8.77 10.25 21.67
N ASN A 134 -9.84 9.65 21.16
CA ASN A 134 -11.06 9.43 21.93
C ASN A 134 -10.81 8.45 23.10
N PRO A 135 -10.94 8.90 24.36
CA PRO A 135 -10.65 8.06 25.53
C PRO A 135 -11.70 6.95 25.75
N ASN A 136 -12.82 6.99 25.02
CA ASN A 136 -13.91 6.02 25.14
C ASN A 136 -13.79 4.84 24.15
N LEU A 137 -12.69 4.73 23.42
CA LEU A 137 -12.48 3.63 22.50
C LEU A 137 -12.35 2.31 23.25
N MET A 138 -13.16 1.33 22.86
CA MET A 138 -13.07 -0.04 23.39
C MET A 138 -11.78 -0.75 22.95
N LYS A 139 -11.20 -0.33 21.82
CA LYS A 139 -9.95 -0.82 21.25
C LYS A 139 -9.23 0.34 20.59
N GLU A 140 -7.93 0.47 20.87
CA GLU A 140 -7.07 1.45 20.20
C GLU A 140 -7.10 1.23 18.68
N ARG A 141 -7.18 2.35 17.97
CA ARG A 141 -7.17 2.36 16.52
C ARG A 141 -6.59 3.68 16.02
N PRO A 142 -6.02 3.68 14.81
CA PRO A 142 -5.67 4.91 14.12
C PRO A 142 -6.89 5.80 13.95
N LYS A 143 -6.66 7.11 13.93
CA LYS A 143 -7.68 8.07 13.54
C LYS A 143 -8.01 7.85 12.06
N HIS A 144 -9.30 7.66 11.77
CA HIS A 144 -9.79 7.47 10.40
C HIS A 144 -9.87 8.81 9.68
N ASP A 145 -8.87 9.11 8.86
CA ASP A 145 -8.80 10.34 8.06
C ASP A 145 -7.98 10.14 6.78
N ARG A 146 -7.73 11.23 6.05
CA ARG A 146 -6.99 11.19 4.77
C ARG A 146 -5.62 10.50 4.89
N ALA A 147 -4.92 10.67 6.01
CA ALA A 147 -3.62 10.05 6.22
C ALA A 147 -3.75 8.53 6.45
N SER A 148 -4.84 8.05 7.05
CA SER A 148 -4.99 6.63 7.36
C SER A 148 -5.19 5.74 6.13
N HIS A 149 -5.80 6.25 5.06
CA HIS A 149 -6.01 5.46 3.84
C HIS A 149 -4.69 5.11 3.13
N MET A 150 -3.80 6.09 2.98
CA MET A 150 -2.48 5.80 2.42
C MET A 150 -1.64 4.96 3.38
N ALA A 151 -1.78 5.16 4.70
CA ALA A 151 -1.14 4.31 5.70
C ALA A 151 -1.59 2.85 5.61
N ASP A 152 -2.88 2.62 5.37
CA ASP A 152 -3.43 1.28 5.21
C ASP A 152 -2.90 0.61 3.95
N ALA A 153 -2.84 1.31 2.81
CA ALA A 153 -2.20 0.80 1.59
C ALA A 153 -0.72 0.44 1.82
N LEU A 154 0.06 1.34 2.44
CA LEU A 154 1.46 1.11 2.79
C LEU A 154 1.64 -0.11 3.70
N ARG A 155 0.80 -0.21 4.75
CA ARG A 155 0.81 -1.33 5.69
C ARG A 155 0.42 -2.64 5.02
N TYR A 156 -0.57 -2.65 4.15
CA TYR A 156 -0.97 -3.83 3.39
C TYR A 156 0.17 -4.34 2.51
N ALA A 157 0.90 -3.44 1.84
CA ALA A 157 2.06 -3.80 1.04
C ALA A 157 3.15 -4.45 1.89
N LEU A 158 3.70 -3.70 2.85
CA LEU A 158 4.90 -4.09 3.59
C LEU A 158 4.65 -5.31 4.47
N TYR A 159 3.57 -5.31 5.25
CA TYR A 159 3.31 -6.39 6.20
C TYR A 159 2.91 -7.70 5.50
N SER A 160 2.17 -7.62 4.40
CA SER A 160 1.80 -8.84 3.66
C SER A 160 3.00 -9.44 2.96
N PHE A 161 3.87 -8.62 2.36
CA PHE A 161 5.11 -9.06 1.74
C PHE A 161 6.02 -9.76 2.75
N GLU A 162 6.28 -9.14 3.91
CA GLU A 162 7.10 -9.74 4.97
C GLU A 162 6.58 -11.12 5.40
N THR A 163 5.28 -11.23 5.69
CA THR A 163 4.70 -12.52 6.12
C THR A 163 4.69 -13.59 5.03
N ALA A 164 4.62 -13.19 3.76
CA ALA A 164 4.73 -14.10 2.64
C ALA A 164 6.17 -14.61 2.48
N SER A 165 7.16 -13.73 2.61
CA SER A 165 8.59 -14.04 2.49
C SER A 165 9.11 -14.91 3.63
N ILE A 166 8.66 -14.70 4.87
CA ILE A 166 9.01 -15.56 6.03
C ILE A 166 8.47 -17.00 5.88
N SER A 167 7.47 -17.21 5.02
CA SER A 167 6.84 -18.52 4.84
C SER A 167 7.59 -19.47 3.89
N PHE A 168 8.75 -19.07 3.35
CA PHE A 168 9.58 -19.86 2.44
C PHE A 168 10.92 -20.30 3.06
#